data_AF-A0A7W0CAU6-F1
#
_entry.id   AF-A0A7W0CAU6-F1
#
_cell.length_a   1.000
_cell.length_b   1.000
_cell.length_c   1.000
_cell.angle_alpha   90.00
_cell.angle_beta   90.00
_cell.angle_gamma   90.00
#
_symmetry.space_group_name_H-M   'P 1'
#
loop_
_entity.id
_entity.type
_entity.pdbx_description
1 polymer ?
#
loop_
_entity_poly.entity_id
_entity_poly.type
_entity_poly.pdbx_seq_one_letter_code
_entity_poly.pdbx_strand_id
1 'polypeptide(L)'
;MVHHHPVGVVAAITPWNYPVSMITRKAAPALAAGCPFVLKPAEATPLCAVETFRIFEQAGLPPGMVNLVTATDPAPVAEVFLTDKRVRKLTFTGSTEVGKMIARRAADR
;
A
#
# COMPACT_ATOMS: atom_id res chain seq x y z
N MET A 1 3.21 5.97 31.24
CA MET A 1 4.04 5.75 30.03
C MET A 1 3.09 5.46 28.88
N VAL A 2 3.33 5.99 27.69
CA VAL A 2 2.52 5.71 26.48
C VAL A 2 3.36 4.82 25.56
N HIS A 3 2.78 3.70 25.09
CA HIS A 3 3.42 2.79 24.14
C HIS A 3 2.77 2.92 22.77
N HIS A 4 3.58 2.94 21.71
CA HIS A 4 3.13 2.94 20.33
C HIS A 4 3.26 1.53 19.74
N HIS A 5 2.19 1.05 19.10
CA HIS A 5 2.11 -0.28 18.50
C HIS A 5 1.81 -0.17 16.99
N PRO A 6 2.18 -1.19 16.17
CA PRO A 6 1.77 -1.27 14.79
C PRO A 6 0.25 -1.14 14.65
N VAL A 7 -0.19 -0.41 13.63
CA VAL A 7 -1.63 -0.23 13.38
C VAL A 7 -2.32 -1.48 12.86
N GLY A 8 -1.57 -2.44 12.30
CA GLY A 8 -2.07 -3.63 11.60
C GLY A 8 -1.68 -3.62 10.12
N VAL A 9 -2.47 -4.26 9.26
CA VAL A 9 -2.18 -4.31 7.82
C VAL A 9 -2.34 -2.92 7.19
N VAL A 10 -1.33 -2.49 6.45
CA VAL A 10 -1.30 -1.24 5.69
C VAL A 10 -1.48 -1.54 4.20
N ALA A 11 -2.58 -1.09 3.63
CA ALA A 11 -2.80 -1.09 2.19
C ALA A 11 -2.27 0.23 1.58
N ALA A 12 -1.63 0.13 0.42
CA ALA A 12 -1.01 1.26 -0.25
C ALA A 12 -1.39 1.30 -1.73
N ILE A 13 -1.69 2.51 -2.21
CA ILE A 13 -1.88 2.81 -3.64
C ILE A 13 -0.90 3.92 -4.01
N THR A 14 -0.09 3.69 -5.04
CA THR A 14 0.95 4.64 -5.50
C THR A 14 0.70 5.14 -6.92
N PRO A 15 1.11 6.38 -7.24
CA PRO A 15 0.97 6.96 -8.56
C PRO A 15 2.08 6.48 -9.50
N TRP A 16 1.96 6.84 -10.78
CA TRP A 16 2.91 6.49 -11.84
C TRP A 16 4.13 7.43 -11.94
N ASN A 17 4.03 8.66 -11.44
CA ASN A 17 5.01 9.72 -11.71
C ASN A 17 6.34 9.56 -10.97
N TYR A 18 6.34 8.92 -9.80
CA TYR A 18 7.54 8.61 -9.03
C TYR A 18 7.46 7.17 -8.48
N PRO A 19 7.54 6.16 -9.36
CA PRO A 19 7.03 4.83 -9.07
C PRO A 19 7.87 4.05 -8.06
N VAL A 20 9.15 4.38 -7.86
CA VAL A 20 9.98 3.79 -6.80
C VAL A 20 9.88 4.61 -5.50
N SER A 21 10.04 5.94 -5.58
CA SER A 21 10.10 6.77 -4.37
C SER A 21 8.76 6.86 -3.62
N MET A 22 7.63 6.74 -4.32
CA MET A 22 6.31 6.67 -3.66
C MET A 22 6.07 5.34 -2.97
N ILE A 23 6.62 4.24 -3.49
CA ILE A 23 6.58 2.93 -2.83
C ILE A 23 7.40 3.00 -1.55
N THR A 24 8.67 3.40 -1.64
CA THR A 24 9.58 3.40 -0.49
C THR A 24 9.13 4.39 0.60
N ARG A 25 8.57 5.56 0.22
CA ARG A 25 7.98 6.52 1.17
C ARG A 25 6.84 5.92 2.01
N LYS A 26 6.09 4.96 1.46
CA LYS A 26 4.97 4.30 2.16
C LYS A 26 5.43 3.03 2.90
N ALA A 27 6.26 2.22 2.26
CA ALA A 27 6.74 0.96 2.81
C ALA A 27 7.67 1.18 4.00
N ALA A 28 8.63 2.11 3.91
CA ALA A 28 9.63 2.32 4.95
C ALA A 28 9.03 2.58 6.36
N PRO A 29 8.10 3.54 6.56
CA PRO A 29 7.50 3.74 7.88
C PRO A 29 6.56 2.59 8.30
N ALA A 30 5.88 1.93 7.35
CA ALA A 30 5.01 0.80 7.68
C ALA A 30 5.83 -0.39 8.22
N LEU A 31 6.89 -0.76 7.50
CA LEU A 31 7.78 -1.86 7.87
C LEU A 31 8.55 -1.56 9.15
N ALA A 32 9.06 -0.33 9.32
CA ALA A 32 9.73 0.09 10.55
C ALA A 32 8.81 0.02 11.78
N ALA A 33 7.51 0.27 11.60
CA ALA A 33 6.53 0.12 12.67
C ALA A 33 6.09 -1.34 12.92
N GLY A 34 6.52 -2.30 12.10
CA GLY A 34 6.10 -3.70 12.17
C GLY A 34 4.75 -3.99 11.52
N CYS A 35 4.31 -3.18 10.55
CA CYS A 35 3.04 -3.37 9.85
C CYS A 35 3.23 -4.18 8.55
N PRO A 36 2.48 -5.29 8.35
CA PRO A 36 2.39 -5.93 7.04
C PRO A 36 1.89 -4.94 5.98
N PHE A 37 2.52 -4.96 4.81
CA PHE A 37 2.31 -3.98 3.75
C PHE A 37 1.78 -4.65 2.48
N VAL A 38 0.70 -4.11 1.92
CA VAL A 38 0.12 -4.57 0.66
C VAL A 38 0.07 -3.40 -0.32
N LEU A 39 0.72 -3.54 -1.48
CA LEU A 39 0.80 -2.50 -2.49
C LEU A 39 -0.03 -2.83 -3.72
N LYS A 40 -0.82 -1.86 -4.20
CA LYS A 40 -1.25 -1.75 -5.59
C LYS A 40 -0.57 -0.56 -6.28
N PRO A 41 0.43 -0.77 -7.15
CA PRO A 41 1.02 0.32 -7.92
C PRO A 41 0.09 0.76 -9.06
N ALA A 42 0.35 1.94 -9.61
CA ALA A 42 -0.26 2.35 -10.87
C ALA A 42 0.05 1.34 -11.99
N GLU A 43 -0.99 0.98 -12.75
CA GLU A 43 -0.97 0.03 -13.86
C GLU A 43 -0.06 0.45 -15.03
N ALA A 44 0.26 1.73 -15.14
CA ALA A 44 1.20 2.26 -16.11
C ALA A 44 2.68 2.00 -15.74
N THR A 45 2.99 1.73 -14.46
CA THR A 45 4.36 1.57 -13.96
C THR A 45 4.55 0.36 -13.03
N PRO A 46 4.02 -0.83 -13.35
CA PRO A 46 4.04 -1.96 -12.42
C PRO A 46 5.44 -2.57 -12.27
N LEU A 47 6.29 -2.48 -13.30
CA LEU A 47 7.61 -3.13 -13.32
C LEU A 47 8.55 -2.56 -12.25
N CYS A 48 8.47 -1.26 -11.96
CA CYS A 48 9.22 -0.65 -10.85
C CYS A 48 8.83 -1.25 -9.50
N ALA A 49 7.54 -1.55 -9.31
CA ALA A 49 7.06 -2.19 -8.09
C ALA A 49 7.52 -3.64 -7.99
N VAL A 50 7.46 -4.40 -9.09
CA VAL A 50 7.96 -5.78 -9.15
C VAL A 50 9.42 -5.83 -8.74
N GLU A 51 10.28 -4.98 -9.31
CA GLU A 51 11.70 -4.98 -8.99
C GLU A 51 11.97 -4.52 -7.55
N THR A 52 11.23 -3.52 -7.06
CA THR A 52 11.33 -3.10 -5.65
C THR A 52 10.97 -4.24 -4.69
N PHE A 53 9.97 -5.04 -5.02
CA PHE A 53 9.55 -6.17 -4.19
C PHE A 53 10.53 -7.34 -4.24
N ARG A 54 11.18 -7.56 -5.39
CA ARG A 54 12.30 -8.50 -5.52
C ARG A 54 13.49 -8.12 -4.62
N ILE A 55 13.76 -6.82 -4.49
CA ILE A 55 14.78 -6.31 -3.56
C ILE A 55 14.36 -6.56 -2.10
N PHE A 56 13.09 -6.37 -1.74
CA PHE A 56 12.61 -6.68 -0.39
C PHE A 56 12.70 -8.17 -0.04
N GLU A 57 12.42 -9.05 -0.99
CA GLU A 57 12.61 -10.48 -0.84
C GLU A 57 14.10 -10.83 -0.62
N GLN A 58 15.00 -10.27 -1.44
CA GLN A 58 16.45 -10.45 -1.27
C GLN A 58 16.98 -9.90 0.05
N ALA A 59 16.36 -8.85 0.58
CA ALA A 59 16.69 -8.30 1.89
C ALA A 59 16.27 -9.22 3.05
N GLY A 60 15.56 -10.33 2.78
CA GLY A 60 15.19 -11.33 3.77
C GLY A 60 14.01 -10.92 4.65
N LEU A 61 13.08 -10.10 4.14
CA LEU A 61 11.85 -9.80 4.89
C LEU A 61 11.06 -11.10 5.14
N PRO A 62 10.41 -11.25 6.31
CA PRO A 62 9.59 -12.41 6.59
C PRO A 62 8.47 -12.60 5.53
N PRO A 63 8.11 -13.85 5.17
CA PRO A 63 7.02 -14.11 4.24
C PRO A 63 5.72 -13.39 4.65
N GLY A 64 5.05 -12.76 3.68
CA GLY A 64 3.82 -12.01 3.91
C GLY A 64 4.00 -10.61 4.50
N MET A 65 5.23 -10.19 4.84
CA MET A 65 5.49 -8.83 5.32
C MET A 65 5.27 -7.77 4.24
N VAL A 66 5.60 -8.08 3.00
CA VAL A 66 5.30 -7.26 1.82
C VAL A 66 4.54 -8.10 0.79
N ASN A 67 3.47 -7.56 0.23
CA ASN A 67 2.65 -8.21 -0.79
C ASN A 67 2.35 -7.23 -1.94
N LEU A 68 2.47 -7.69 -3.19
CA LEU A 68 2.25 -6.87 -4.38
C LEU A 68 1.03 -7.36 -5.15
N VAL A 69 0.12 -6.45 -5.48
CA VAL A 69 -1.05 -6.70 -6.32
C VAL A 69 -1.02 -5.76 -7.52
N THR A 70 -0.67 -6.29 -8.68
CA THR A 70 -0.77 -5.57 -9.96
C THR A 70 -2.12 -5.86 -10.60
N ALA A 71 -2.79 -4.84 -11.12
CA ALA A 71 -4.06 -4.99 -11.82
C ALA A 71 -4.17 -3.94 -12.91
N THR A 72 -4.70 -4.31 -14.07
CA THR A 72 -5.06 -3.38 -15.15
C THR A 72 -6.32 -2.58 -14.80
N ASP A 73 -7.28 -3.21 -14.12
CA ASP A 73 -8.39 -2.53 -13.47
C ASP A 73 -8.10 -2.32 -11.97
N PRO A 74 -7.89 -1.08 -11.51
CA PRO A 74 -7.56 -0.79 -10.12
C PRO A 74 -8.75 -0.86 -9.17
N ALA A 75 -10.00 -0.71 -9.66
CA ALA A 75 -11.15 -0.49 -8.81
C ALA A 75 -11.49 -1.68 -7.90
N PRO A 76 -11.48 -2.95 -8.37
CA PRO A 76 -11.72 -4.11 -7.51
C PRO A 76 -10.68 -4.26 -6.38
N VAL A 77 -9.41 -3.91 -6.64
CA VAL A 77 -8.36 -3.99 -5.61
C VAL A 77 -8.57 -2.89 -4.56
N ALA A 78 -8.89 -1.67 -5.00
CA ALA A 78 -9.22 -0.57 -4.09
C ALA A 78 -10.46 -0.89 -3.24
N GLU A 79 -11.47 -1.55 -3.82
CA GLU A 79 -12.66 -2.02 -3.12
C GLU A 79 -12.29 -2.94 -1.96
N VAL A 80 -11.45 -3.95 -2.20
CA VAL A 80 -10.98 -4.88 -1.17
C VAL A 80 -10.21 -4.13 -0.08
N PHE A 81 -9.31 -3.21 -0.45
CA PHE A 81 -8.59 -2.39 0.53
C PHE A 81 -9.53 -1.55 1.41
N LEU A 82 -10.65 -1.09 0.84
CA LEU A 82 -11.66 -0.30 1.51
C LEU A 82 -12.70 -1.12 2.28
N THR A 83 -12.81 -2.44 2.09
CA THR A 83 -13.87 -3.28 2.69
C THR A 83 -13.39 -4.45 3.53
N ASP A 84 -12.17 -4.97 3.33
CA ASP A 84 -11.55 -6.01 4.17
C ASP A 84 -11.13 -5.52 5.56
N LYS A 85 -11.81 -5.97 6.63
CA LYS A 85 -11.61 -5.50 8.02
C LYS A 85 -10.18 -5.71 8.56
N ARG A 86 -9.35 -6.53 7.91
CA ARG A 86 -7.94 -6.73 8.27
C ARG A 86 -7.08 -5.51 7.90
N VAL A 87 -7.47 -4.74 6.88
CA VAL A 87 -6.78 -3.50 6.49
C VAL A 87 -7.11 -2.41 7.52
N ARG A 88 -6.10 -2.00 8.29
CA ARG A 88 -6.25 -1.00 9.36
C ARG A 88 -5.81 0.39 8.95
N LYS A 89 -5.09 0.51 7.83
CA LYS A 89 -4.69 1.79 7.26
C LYS A 89 -4.61 1.69 5.75
N LEU A 90 -5.17 2.69 5.06
CA LEU A 90 -5.00 2.88 3.62
C LEU A 90 -4.19 4.16 3.40
N THR A 91 -3.09 4.07 2.64
CA THR A 91 -2.28 5.22 2.23
C THR A 91 -2.32 5.41 0.72
N PHE A 92 -2.91 6.51 0.27
CA PHE A 92 -3.10 6.81 -1.13
C PHE A 92 -2.23 7.99 -1.58
N THR A 93 -1.73 7.94 -2.80
CA THR A 93 -1.18 9.10 -3.50
C THR A 93 -1.59 8.99 -4.98
N GLY A 94 -2.21 10.04 -5.51
CA GLY A 94 -2.80 10.05 -6.85
C GLY A 94 -3.66 11.32 -7.04
N SER A 95 -4.71 11.24 -7.86
CA SER A 95 -5.55 12.40 -8.15
C SER A 95 -6.41 12.82 -6.95
N THR A 96 -6.75 14.11 -6.90
CA THR A 96 -7.63 14.68 -5.87
C THR A 96 -9.01 14.03 -5.86
N GLU A 97 -9.57 13.73 -7.04
CA GLU A 97 -10.88 13.10 -7.17
C GLU A 97 -10.90 11.72 -6.52
N VAL A 98 -9.95 10.86 -6.88
CA VAL A 98 -9.83 9.51 -6.31
C VAL A 98 -9.52 9.58 -4.82
N GLY A 99 -8.66 10.50 -4.39
CA GLY A 99 -8.35 10.70 -2.97
C GLY A 99 -9.59 11.07 -2.14
N LYS A 100 -10.45 11.95 -2.64
CA LYS A 100 -11.72 12.32 -1.99
C LYS A 100 -12.69 11.15 -1.95
N MET A 101 -12.78 10.37 -3.03
CA MET A 101 -13.62 9.17 -3.09
C MET A 101 -13.16 8.14 -2.04
N ILE A 102 -11.87 7.81 -2.00
CA ILE A 102 -11.29 6.87 -1.03
C ILE A 102 -11.54 7.35 0.40
N ALA A 103 -11.31 8.63 0.69
CA ALA A 103 -11.50 9.18 2.03
C ALA A 103 -12.95 9.08 2.51
N ARG A 104 -13.93 9.36 1.65
CA ARG A 104 -15.36 9.20 1.98
C ARG A 104 -15.69 7.74 2.28
N ARG A 105 -15.31 6.83 1.39
CA ARG A 105 -15.61 5.41 1.54
C ARG A 105 -14.90 4.76 2.73
N ALA A 106 -13.72 5.25 3.09
CA ALA A 106 -13.00 4.79 4.28
C ALA A 106 -13.68 5.26 5.59
N ALA A 107 -14.50 6.31 5.56
CA ALA A 107 -15.25 6.79 6.71
C ALA A 107 -16.58 6.05 6.95
N ASP A 108 -17.14 5.41 5.92
CA ASP A 108 -18.40 4.65 6.00
C ASP A 108 -18.23 3.28 6.71
N ARG A 109 -17.18 3.13 7.50
CA ARG A 109 -16.60 1.84 7.88
C ARG A 109 -16.48 1.63 9.38
#